data_AF-A0A5A9FDC3-F1
#
_entry.id   AF-A0A5A9FDC3-F1
#
_cell.length_a   1.000
_cell.length_b   1.000
_cell.length_c   1.000
_cell.angle_alpha   90.00
_cell.angle_beta   90.00
_cell.angle_gamma   90.00
#
_symmetry.space_group_name_H-M   'P 1'
#
loop_
_entity.id
_entity.type
_entity.pdbx_description
1 polymer ?
#
loop_
_entity_poly.entity_id
_entity_poly.type
_entity_poly.pdbx_seq_one_letter_code
_entity_poly.pdbx_strand_id
1 'polypeptide(L)'
;MTVDGHRTSMSLEPVMWDALRDAARREGMTANALVSQLAERSPRTLTSDVRAFIAGCYRAAATEAGHSAAGHGLELPLTVDRFMTDPGPSPTLPAERLASVR
;
A
#
# COMPACT_ATOMS: atom_id res chain seq x y z
N MET A 1 16.48 -5.13 1.73
CA MET A 1 16.45 -3.83 2.43
C MET A 1 16.98 -4.02 3.86
N THR A 2 17.15 -2.95 4.63
CA THR A 2 17.46 -3.06 6.06
C THR A 2 16.22 -2.67 6.86
N VAL A 3 15.82 -3.54 7.79
CA VAL A 3 14.67 -3.38 8.68
C VAL A 3 15.21 -3.54 10.10
N ASP A 4 15.04 -2.53 10.95
CA ASP A 4 15.59 -2.51 12.33
C ASP A 4 17.09 -2.86 12.43
N GLY A 5 17.88 -2.38 11.46
CA GLY A 5 19.32 -2.67 11.38
C GLY A 5 19.66 -4.09 10.91
N HIS A 6 18.66 -4.93 10.64
CA HIS A 6 18.84 -6.31 10.17
C HIS A 6 18.65 -6.37 8.66
N ARG A 7 19.54 -7.09 7.97
CA ARG A 7 19.40 -7.29 6.52
C ARG A 7 18.26 -8.27 6.28
N THR A 8 17.14 -7.76 5.80
CA THR A 8 15.96 -8.57 5.48
C THR A 8 15.84 -8.78 3.98
N SER A 9 15.78 -10.05 3.57
CA SER A 9 15.43 -10.44 2.21
C SER A 9 13.93 -10.65 2.13
N MET A 10 13.25 -9.76 1.40
CA MET A 10 11.81 -9.83 1.16
C MET A 10 11.60 -9.96 -0.36
N SER A 11 10.81 -10.95 -0.77
CA SER A 11 10.43 -11.17 -2.16
C SER A 11 9.04 -10.61 -2.42
N LEU A 12 8.98 -9.50 -3.16
CA LEU A 12 7.75 -8.87 -3.63
C LEU A 12 7.82 -8.69 -5.14
N GLU A 13 6.66 -8.81 -5.75
CA GLU A 13 6.43 -8.50 -7.16
C GLU A 13 6.71 -7.00 -7.42
N PRO A 14 7.22 -6.60 -8.60
CA PRO A 14 7.53 -5.21 -8.90
C PRO A 14 6.36 -4.24 -8.63
N VAL A 15 5.14 -4.63 -9.00
CA VAL A 15 3.92 -3.85 -8.75
C VAL A 15 3.67 -3.61 -7.25
N MET A 16 3.97 -4.60 -6.41
CA MET A 16 3.82 -4.47 -4.96
C MET A 16 4.87 -3.54 -4.36
N TRP A 17 6.06 -3.48 -4.95
CA TRP A 17 7.06 -2.48 -4.56
C TRP A 17 6.62 -1.06 -4.88
N ASP A 18 6.00 -0.85 -6.03
CA ASP A 18 5.50 0.48 -6.41
C ASP A 18 4.33 0.90 -5.52
N ALA A 19 3.39 0.00 -5.26
CA ALA A 19 2.33 0.20 -4.29
C ALA A 19 2.84 0.52 -2.88
N LEU A 20 3.88 -0.18 -2.41
CA LEU A 20 4.51 0.10 -1.11
C LEU A 20 5.12 1.50 -1.08
N ARG A 21 5.80 1.92 -2.15
CA ARG A 21 6.39 3.26 -2.26
C ARG A 21 5.33 4.34 -2.29
N ASP A 22 4.23 4.11 -2.99
CA ASP A 22 3.10 5.04 -3.02
C ASP A 22 2.44 5.18 -1.65
N ALA A 23 2.23 4.07 -0.94
CA ALA A 23 1.72 4.10 0.42
C ALA A 23 2.67 4.85 1.35
N ALA A 24 3.97 4.53 1.32
CA ALA A 24 4.98 5.21 2.14
C ALA A 24 5.01 6.72 1.86
N ARG A 25 4.95 7.13 0.60
CA ARG A 25 4.90 8.54 0.20
C ARG A 25 3.66 9.26 0.75
N ARG A 26 2.49 8.62 0.74
CA ARG A 26 1.24 9.17 1.29
C ARG A 26 1.31 9.34 2.82
N GLU A 27 2.02 8.45 3.50
CA GLU A 27 2.26 8.53 4.95
C GLU A 27 3.46 9.43 5.32
N GLY A 28 4.14 10.06 4.35
CA GLY A 28 5.32 10.89 4.62
C GLY A 28 6.54 10.08 5.09
N MET A 29 6.60 8.79 4.74
CA MET A 29 7.63 7.85 5.17
C MET A 29 8.47 7.33 4.01
N THR A 30 9.65 6.79 4.33
CA THR A 30 10.38 5.93 3.37
C THR A 30 9.80 4.52 3.41
N ALA A 31 9.94 3.77 2.31
CA ALA A 31 9.51 2.36 2.27
C ALA A 31 10.17 1.51 3.37
N ASN A 32 11.46 1.74 3.68
CA ASN A 32 12.14 1.04 4.76
C ASN A 32 11.55 1.38 6.14
N ALA A 33 11.25 2.65 6.40
CA ALA A 33 10.67 3.08 7.68
C ALA A 33 9.26 2.49 7.87
N LEU A 34 8.45 2.47 6.82
CA LEU A 34 7.12 1.84 6.84
C LEU A 34 7.22 0.34 7.10
N VAL A 35 8.14 -0.36 6.42
CA VAL A 35 8.34 -1.81 6.62
C VAL A 35 8.88 -2.12 8.01
N SER A 36 9.73 -1.26 8.59
CA SER A 36 10.22 -1.41 9.96
C SER A 36 9.08 -1.32 10.97
N GLN A 37 8.18 -0.33 10.84
CA GLN A 37 6.98 -0.28 11.66
C GLN A 37 6.08 -1.51 11.51
N LEU A 38 5.96 -2.08 10.31
CA LEU A 38 5.18 -3.31 10.11
C LEU A 38 5.85 -4.52 10.76
N ALA A 39 7.18 -4.59 10.75
CA ALA A 39 7.94 -5.64 11.42
C ALA A 39 7.78 -5.60 12.95
N GLU A 40 7.73 -4.41 13.55
CA GLU A 40 7.49 -4.25 14.99
C GLU A 40 6.09 -4.72 15.41
N ARG A 41 5.08 -4.53 14.54
CA ARG A 41 3.67 -4.81 14.85
C ARG A 41 3.29 -6.28 14.72
N SER A 42 4.10 -7.11 14.05
CA SER A 42 3.71 -8.47 13.72
C SER A 42 4.88 -9.46 13.84
N PRO A 43 4.75 -10.52 14.66
CA PRO A 43 5.74 -11.59 14.73
C PRO A 43 5.65 -12.60 13.55
N ARG A 44 4.85 -12.34 12.52
CA ARG A 44 4.66 -13.22 11.34
C ARG A 44 5.71 -12.98 10.25
N THR A 45 5.48 -13.54 9.06
CA THR A 45 6.29 -13.32 7.86
C THR A 45 6.07 -11.90 7.31
N LEU A 46 7.08 -11.04 7.48
CA LEU A 46 7.09 -9.64 7.06
C LEU A 46 6.52 -9.40 5.66
N THR A 47 6.86 -10.27 4.69
CA THR A 47 6.35 -10.18 3.32
C THR A 47 4.83 -10.25 3.25
N SER A 48 4.22 -11.18 3.99
CA SER A 48 2.77 -11.35 4.00
C SER A 48 2.08 -10.15 4.66
N ASP A 49 2.67 -9.61 5.74
CA ASP A 49 2.14 -8.43 6.42
C ASP A 49 2.22 -7.18 5.53
N VAL A 50 3.30 -7.01 4.76
CA VAL A 50 3.41 -5.93 3.76
C VAL A 50 2.33 -6.07 2.68
N ARG A 51 2.10 -7.28 2.15
CA ARG A 51 1.02 -7.49 1.16
C ARG A 51 -0.36 -7.16 1.74
N ALA A 52 -0.62 -7.60 2.98
CA ALA A 52 -1.89 -7.32 3.67
C ALA A 52 -2.09 -5.82 3.94
N PHE A 53 -1.03 -5.12 4.35
CA PHE A 53 -1.05 -3.67 4.53
C PHE A 53 -1.42 -2.95 3.23
N ILE A 54 -0.73 -3.26 2.13
CA ILE A 54 -1.00 -2.66 0.81
C ILE A 54 -2.46 -2.90 0.38
N ALA A 55 -2.94 -4.14 0.51
CA ALA A 55 -4.32 -4.47 0.19
C ALA A 55 -5.32 -3.70 1.08
N GLY A 56 -5.01 -3.54 2.36
CA GLY A 56 -5.78 -2.73 3.30
C GLY A 56 -5.87 -1.25 2.88
N CYS A 57 -4.74 -0.65 2.50
CA CYS A 57 -4.70 0.73 1.99
C CYS A 57 -5.60 0.92 0.77
N TYR A 58 -5.48 0.07 -0.25
CA TYR A 58 -6.30 0.19 -1.45
C TYR A 58 -7.78 -0.13 -1.20
N ARG A 59 -8.08 -1.12 -0.35
CA ARG A 59 -9.46 -1.42 0.03
C ARG A 59 -10.12 -0.25 0.77
N ALA A 60 -9.39 0.44 1.64
CA ALA A 60 -9.89 1.63 2.33
C ALA A 60 -10.10 2.82 1.38
N ALA A 61 -9.27 2.94 0.35
CA ALA A 61 -9.40 3.99 -0.68
C ALA A 61 -10.44 3.65 -1.77
N ALA A 62 -10.76 2.38 -1.99
CA ALA A 62 -11.72 1.96 -3.00
C ALA A 62 -13.14 2.39 -2.59
N THR A 63 -13.63 3.47 -3.20
CA THR A 63 -15.02 3.90 -3.12
C THR A 63 -15.83 3.28 -4.27
N GLU A 64 -17.14 3.14 -4.12
CA GLU A 64 -18.02 2.67 -5.20
C GLU A 64 -17.85 3.50 -6.49
N ALA A 65 -17.82 4.83 -6.36
CA ALA A 65 -17.59 5.72 -7.49
C ALA A 65 -16.21 5.51 -8.16
N GLY A 66 -15.16 5.36 -7.35
CA GLY A 66 -13.81 5.06 -7.87
C GLY A 66 -13.73 3.70 -8.55
N HIS A 67 -14.44 2.69 -8.01
CA HIS A 67 -14.50 1.36 -8.59
C HIS A 67 -15.23 1.34 -9.94
N SER A 68 -16.37 2.03 -10.06
CA SER A 68 -17.08 2.20 -11.32
C SER A 68 -16.26 2.99 -12.36
N ALA A 69 -15.60 4.07 -11.94
CA ALA A 69 -14.75 4.88 -12.83
C ALA A 69 -13.54 4.09 -13.38
N ALA A 70 -13.03 3.12 -12.62
CA ALA A 70 -11.93 2.25 -13.04
C ALA A 70 -12.36 1.11 -13.99
N GLY A 71 -13.64 1.02 -14.38
CA GLY A 71 -14.13 0.04 -15.34
C GLY A 71 -14.47 -1.34 -14.74
N HIS A 72 -14.54 -1.45 -13.40
CA HIS A 72 -14.70 -2.72 -12.67
C HIS A 72 -13.55 -3.73 -12.90
N GLY A 73 -13.28 -4.59 -11.91
CA GLY A 73 -12.03 -5.37 -11.81
C GLY A 73 -11.72 -6.40 -12.91
N LEU A 74 -12.58 -6.53 -13.92
CA LEU A 74 -12.36 -7.40 -15.09
C LEU A 74 -11.73 -6.66 -16.28
N GLU A 75 -11.83 -5.33 -16.32
CA GLU A 75 -11.30 -4.51 -17.43
C GLU A 75 -9.95 -3.86 -17.08
N LEU A 76 -9.47 -4.05 -15.83
CA LEU A 76 -8.15 -3.58 -15.42
C LEU A 76 -7.05 -4.43 -16.09
N PRO A 77 -6.03 -3.80 -16.70
CA PRO A 77 -4.88 -4.52 -17.21
C PRO A 77 -4.22 -5.33 -16.10
N LEU A 78 -3.88 -6.60 -16.38
CA LEU A 78 -3.10 -7.44 -15.45
C LEU A 78 -1.70 -6.89 -15.17
N THR A 79 -1.30 -5.84 -15.90
CA THR A 79 -0.04 -5.14 -15.76
C THR A 79 -0.32 -3.64 -15.67
N VAL A 80 -0.17 -3.07 -14.47
CA VAL A 80 -0.17 -1.62 -14.25
C VAL A 80 1.18 -1.05 -14.68
N ASP A 81 1.43 -1.01 -15.99
CA ASP A 81 2.59 -0.30 -16.51
C ASP A 81 2.36 1.21 -16.28
N ARG A 82 3.22 1.81 -15.45
CA ARG A 82 3.57 3.22 -15.11
C ARG A 82 2.65 4.41 -15.47
N PHE A 83 1.69 4.29 -16.37
CA PHE A 83 0.90 5.36 -16.98
C PHE A 83 -0.32 5.83 -16.19
N MET A 84 -0.64 5.26 -15.02
CA MET A 84 -1.67 5.84 -14.14
C MET A 84 -1.06 6.97 -13.28
N THR A 85 -0.51 8.01 -13.93
CA THR A 85 -0.01 9.24 -13.28
C THR A 85 -1.12 10.27 -13.04
N ASP A 86 -2.39 9.91 -13.23
CA ASP A 86 -3.50 10.76 -12.77
C ASP A 86 -4.07 10.19 -11.46
N PRO A 87 -3.78 10.79 -10.30
CA PRO A 87 -4.55 10.52 -9.11
C PRO A 87 -5.92 11.16 -9.32
N GLY A 88 -6.83 10.42 -9.96
CA GLY A 88 -8.27 10.69 -9.82
C GLY A 88 -8.56 10.97 -8.34
N PRO A 89 -9.48 11.92 -8.05
CA PRO A 89 -9.51 12.67 -6.80
C PRO A 89 -9.30 11.75 -5.60
N SER A 90 -8.20 11.97 -4.86
CA SER A 90 -7.89 11.21 -3.66
C SER A 90 -9.16 11.14 -2.80
N PRO A 91 -9.68 9.93 -2.50
CA PRO A 91 -10.78 9.81 -1.57
C PRO A 91 -10.26 10.36 -0.24
N THR A 92 -10.80 11.51 0.17
CA THR A 92 -10.44 12.12 1.43
C THR A 92 -11.00 11.20 2.50
N LEU A 93 -10.14 10.36 3.09
CA LEU A 93 -10.53 9.54 4.23
C LEU A 93 -11.00 10.49 5.33
N PRO A 94 -12.19 10.29 5.92
CA PRO A 94 -12.62 11.12 7.02
C PRO A 94 -11.62 10.96 8.18
N ALA A 95 -11.26 12.09 8.81
CA ALA A 95 -10.22 12.21 9.83
C ALA A 95 -10.40 11.26 11.04
N GLU A 96 -11.60 10.70 11.20
CA GLU A 96 -11.99 9.76 12.26
C GLU A 96 -11.32 8.37 12.17
N ARG A 97 -10.76 7.97 11.01
CA ARG A 97 -10.13 6.64 10.83
C ARG A 97 -8.66 6.57 11.23
N LEU A 98 -7.97 7.71 11.39
CA LEU A 98 -6.57 7.78 11.85
C LEU A 98 -6.43 7.50 13.36
N ALA A 99 -7.51 7.57 14.13
CA ALA A 99 -7.49 7.39 15.59
C ALA A 99 -7.62 5.92 16.05
N SER A 100 -7.93 4.99 15.14
CA SER A 100 -8.26 3.60 15.52
C SER A 100 -7.12 2.60 15.33
N VAL A 101 -5.93 3.07 14.93
CA VAL A 101 -4.69 2.28 14.94
C VAL A 101 -3.83 2.78 16.10
N ARG A 102 -4.26 2.44 17.31
CA ARG A 102 -3.45 2.49 18.53
C ARG A 102 -3.11 1.08 18.96
#